data_AF-A0A9E4FLH7-F1
#
_entry.id   AF-A0A9E4FLH7-F1
#
_cell.length_a   1.000
_cell.length_b   1.000
_cell.length_c   1.000
_cell.angle_alpha   90.00
_cell.angle_beta   90.00
_cell.angle_gamma   90.00
#
_symmetry.space_group_name_H-M   'P 1'
#
loop_
_entity.id
_entity.type
_entity.pdbx_description
1 polymer ?
#
loop_
_entity_poly.entity_id
_entity_poly.type
_entity_poly.pdbx_seq_one_letter_code
_entity_poly.pdbx_strand_id
1 'polypeptide(L)'
;MWETIVEQHLRDLPNVLWIVDLNRQSLDRVIPGVRVQLWREMFSANGWHVIDAKYGSKLEEAFAEPKGELLRECIDDMSNEAYQRLLRLPVGALRGLLPNFSRFPDDLRNLISQWDDKELQDIFQNLGGHDFAV
;
A
#
# COMPACT_ATOMS: atom_id res chain seq x y z
N MET A 1 16.04 -16.99 8.46
CA MET A 1 14.98 -16.01 8.79
C MET A 1 13.63 -16.72 8.94
N TRP A 2 13.15 -17.45 7.93
CA TRP A 2 11.85 -18.15 8.00
C TRP A 2 11.81 -19.31 8.99
N GLU A 3 12.92 -20.03 9.14
CA GLU A 3 13.07 -21.12 10.12
C GLU A 3 12.90 -20.63 11.57
N THR A 4 13.26 -19.38 11.84
CA THR A 4 13.23 -18.76 13.16
C THR A 4 11.79 -18.35 13.55
N ILE A 5 10.93 -17.97 12.60
CA ILE A 5 9.54 -17.58 12.88
C ILE A 5 8.67 -18.76 13.36
N VAL A 6 9.03 -19.98 12.94
CA VAL A 6 8.33 -21.22 13.31
C VAL A 6 8.84 -21.81 14.63
N GLU A 7 9.96 -21.29 15.14
CA GLU A 7 10.65 -21.83 16.29
C GLU A 7 9.88 -21.54 17.58
N GLN A 8 9.36 -22.59 18.23
CA GLN A 8 8.47 -22.46 19.39
C GLN A 8 9.11 -21.67 20.55
N HIS A 9 10.43 -21.73 20.71
CA HIS A 9 11.17 -21.01 21.75
C HIS A 9 11.13 -19.47 21.58
N LEU A 10 10.81 -18.97 20.39
CA LEU A 10 10.67 -17.54 20.14
C LEU A 10 9.25 -17.00 20.43
N ARG A 11 8.27 -17.89 20.64
CA ARG A 11 6.88 -17.50 20.94
C ARG A 11 6.73 -16.82 22.30
N ASP A 12 7.61 -17.15 23.24
CA ASP A 12 7.58 -16.64 24.61
C ASP A 12 8.55 -15.48 24.85
N LEU A 13 9.13 -14.88 23.79
CA LEU A 13 9.97 -13.69 23.94
C LEU A 13 9.11 -12.44 24.07
N PRO A 14 9.02 -11.80 25.25
CA PRO A 14 8.08 -10.72 25.50
C PRO A 14 8.42 -9.41 24.75
N ASN A 15 9.63 -9.31 24.17
CA ASN A 15 10.21 -8.06 23.68
C ASN A 15 10.82 -8.19 22.27
N VAL A 16 10.12 -8.83 21.33
CA VAL A 16 10.57 -8.91 19.93
C VAL A 16 9.57 -8.23 19.01
N LEU A 17 10.07 -7.31 18.18
CA LEU A 17 9.33 -6.68 17.09
C LEU A 17 9.96 -7.07 15.76
N TRP A 18 9.17 -7.67 14.88
CA TRP A 18 9.56 -7.92 13.49
C TRP A 18 9.05 -6.78 12.61
N ILE A 19 9.96 -6.08 11.93
CA ILE A 19 9.63 -5.11 10.89
C ILE A 19 9.97 -5.77 9.55
N VAL A 20 8.92 -6.11 8.79
CA VAL A 20 9.06 -6.74 7.48
C VAL A 20 8.72 -5.71 6.42
N ASP A 21 9.74 -5.15 5.79
CA ASP A 21 9.56 -4.23 4.67
C ASP A 21 9.17 -5.01 3.41
N LEU A 22 7.95 -4.79 2.95
CA LEU A 22 7.38 -5.41 1.76
C LEU A 22 7.42 -4.46 0.57
N ASN A 23 8.61 -3.96 0.25
CA ASN A 23 8.85 -3.32 -1.03
C ASN A 23 8.74 -4.38 -2.12
N ARG A 24 7.79 -4.23 -3.06
CA ARG A 24 7.40 -5.21 -4.11
C ARG A 24 8.52 -5.51 -5.15
N GLN A 25 9.78 -5.48 -4.74
CA GLN A 25 11.00 -5.59 -5.52
C GLN A 25 11.98 -6.54 -4.84
N SER A 26 12.69 -7.33 -5.63
CA SER A 26 13.95 -7.96 -5.25
C SER A 26 15.09 -7.29 -6.01
N LEU A 27 16.34 -7.60 -5.65
CA LEU A 27 17.55 -7.01 -6.25
C LEU A 27 17.54 -7.07 -7.80
N ASP A 28 16.96 -8.12 -8.39
CA ASP A 28 17.02 -8.40 -9.83
C ASP A 28 15.65 -8.49 -10.55
N ARG A 29 14.52 -8.45 -9.82
CA ARG A 29 13.17 -8.53 -10.44
C ARG A 29 12.03 -8.05 -9.55
N VAL A 30 10.93 -7.59 -10.17
CA VAL A 30 9.62 -7.49 -9.53
C VAL A 30 9.14 -8.89 -9.14
N ILE A 31 8.67 -9.06 -7.91
CA ILE A 31 8.13 -10.34 -7.43
C ILE A 31 6.64 -10.39 -7.79
N PRO A 32 6.20 -11.20 -8.79
CA PRO A 32 4.79 -11.36 -9.09
C PRO A 32 4.08 -12.06 -7.92
N GLY A 33 2.89 -11.57 -7.57
CA GLY A 33 2.05 -12.19 -6.54
C GLY A 33 2.68 -12.13 -5.16
N VAL A 34 3.03 -10.93 -4.67
CA VAL A 34 3.51 -10.74 -3.29
C VAL A 34 2.51 -11.41 -2.36
N ARG A 35 2.95 -12.51 -1.74
CA ARG A 35 2.10 -13.38 -0.91
C ARG A 35 1.88 -12.76 0.47
N VAL A 36 1.60 -11.45 0.55
CA VAL A 36 1.36 -10.71 1.81
C VAL A 36 0.34 -11.46 2.66
N GLN A 37 -0.70 -11.98 2.00
CA GLN A 37 -1.72 -12.80 2.65
C GLN A 37 -1.16 -14.09 3.26
N LEU A 38 -0.31 -14.83 2.54
CA LEU A 38 0.33 -16.03 3.07
C LEU A 38 1.28 -15.70 4.23
N TRP A 39 2.00 -14.58 4.16
CA TRP A 39 2.88 -14.13 5.24
C TRP A 39 2.05 -13.78 6.48
N ARG A 40 0.99 -12.98 6.34
CA ARG A 40 0.03 -12.66 7.41
C ARG A 40 -0.51 -13.91 8.09
N GLU A 41 -0.98 -14.86 7.29
CA GLU A 41 -1.53 -16.13 7.79
C GLU A 41 -0.48 -16.93 8.54
N MET A 42 0.76 -17.01 8.02
CA MET A 42 1.85 -17.74 8.67
C MET A 42 2.28 -17.11 10.00
N PHE A 43 2.42 -15.78 10.08
CA PHE A 43 2.75 -15.09 11.34
C PHE A 43 1.61 -15.25 12.37
N SER A 44 0.36 -15.03 11.95
CA SER A 44 -0.81 -15.17 12.82
C SER A 44 -0.95 -16.60 13.35
N ALA A 45 -0.74 -17.62 12.50
CA ALA A 45 -0.78 -19.03 12.89
C ALA A 45 0.32 -19.41 13.89
N ASN A 46 1.40 -18.63 13.98
CA ASN A 46 2.48 -18.82 14.94
C ASN A 46 2.33 -17.97 16.21
N GLY A 47 1.17 -17.33 16.42
CA GLY A 47 0.85 -16.58 17.63
C GLY A 47 1.35 -15.14 17.64
N TRP A 48 1.87 -14.64 16.51
CA TRP A 48 2.28 -13.25 16.39
C TRP A 48 1.05 -12.34 16.19
N HIS A 49 1.07 -11.20 16.86
CA HIS A 49 0.16 -10.11 16.52
C HIS A 49 0.67 -9.42 15.25
N VAL A 50 -0.12 -9.48 14.17
CA VAL A 50 0.26 -8.93 12.86
C VAL A 50 -0.49 -7.63 12.61
N ILE A 51 0.25 -6.57 12.33
CA ILE A 51 -0.28 -5.27 11.94
C ILE A 51 0.26 -4.94 10.55
N ASP A 52 -0.62 -4.55 9.63
CA ASP A 52 -0.21 -4.10 8.31
C ASP A 52 -0.32 -2.58 8.20
N ALA A 53 0.82 -1.95 7.94
CA ALA A 53 0.91 -0.54 7.61
C ALA A 53 1.00 -0.35 6.09
N LYS A 54 -0.09 -0.64 5.36
CA LYS A 54 -0.10 -0.55 3.90
C LYS A 54 -0.28 0.88 3.40
N TYR A 55 -1.19 1.62 4.00
CA TYR A 55 -1.50 3.00 3.62
C TYR A 55 -1.24 3.94 4.79
N GLY A 56 -0.88 5.17 4.49
CA GLY A 56 -0.83 6.24 5.46
C GLY A 56 -2.20 6.88 5.66
N SER A 57 -2.29 7.71 6.70
CA SER A 57 -3.48 8.44 7.12
C SER A 57 -4.18 9.19 6.00
N LYS A 58 -3.45 9.87 5.10
CA LYS A 58 -4.05 10.64 4.00
C LYS A 58 -4.74 9.73 2.97
N LEU A 59 -4.17 8.56 2.69
CA LEU A 59 -4.84 7.57 1.83
C LEU A 59 -6.04 6.97 2.53
N GLU A 60 -5.94 6.66 3.83
CA GLU A 60 -7.07 6.14 4.60
C GLU A 60 -8.24 7.13 4.64
N GLU A 61 -7.97 8.42 4.84
CA GLU A 61 -8.97 9.50 4.75
C GLU A 61 -9.58 9.59 3.35
N ALA A 62 -8.75 9.57 2.30
CA ALA A 62 -9.24 9.58 0.92
C ALA A 62 -10.10 8.35 0.56
N PHE A 63 -9.85 7.20 1.18
CA PHE A 63 -10.68 6.00 1.01
C PHE A 63 -12.01 6.08 1.74
N ALA A 64 -12.12 6.91 2.77
CA ALA A 64 -13.36 7.11 3.52
C ALA A 64 -14.33 8.09 2.84
N GLU A 65 -13.86 8.87 1.86
CA GLU A 65 -14.69 9.75 1.05
C GLU A 65 -15.71 8.97 0.19
N PRO A 66 -16.84 9.58 -0.21
CA PRO A 66 -17.78 8.94 -1.12
C PRO A 66 -17.12 8.48 -2.43
N LYS A 67 -17.24 7.18 -2.73
CA LYS A 67 -16.55 6.51 -3.85
C LYS A 67 -15.03 6.33 -3.67
N GLY A 68 -14.50 6.54 -2.47
CA GLY A 68 -13.09 6.37 -2.12
C GLY A 68 -12.57 4.95 -2.34
N GLU A 69 -13.45 3.94 -2.32
CA GLU A 69 -13.11 2.56 -2.66
C GLU A 69 -12.54 2.41 -4.08
N LEU A 70 -12.95 3.27 -5.03
CA LEU A 70 -12.43 3.24 -6.39
C LEU A 70 -10.93 3.58 -6.44
N LEU A 71 -10.49 4.53 -5.62
CA LEU A 71 -9.07 4.88 -5.50
C LEU A 71 -8.28 3.71 -4.90
N ARG A 72 -8.84 3.07 -3.87
CA ARG A 72 -8.22 1.91 -3.22
C ARG A 72 -8.07 0.73 -4.18
N GLU A 73 -9.14 0.40 -4.91
CA GLU A 73 -9.12 -0.66 -5.93
C GLU A 73 -8.08 -0.37 -7.01
N CYS A 74 -8.00 0.88 -7.50
CA CYS A 74 -6.98 1.27 -8.45
C CYS A 74 -5.57 1.04 -7.92
N ILE A 75 -5.26 1.44 -6.68
CA ILE A 75 -3.93 1.25 -6.11
C ILE A 75 -3.62 -0.24 -5.91
N ASP A 76 -4.62 -1.03 -5.51
CA ASP A 76 -4.43 -2.44 -5.16
C ASP A 76 -4.25 -3.35 -6.37
N ASP A 77 -5.06 -3.13 -7.40
CA ASP A 77 -5.04 -3.90 -8.64
C ASP A 77 -3.91 -3.47 -9.58
N MET A 78 -3.30 -2.29 -9.32
CA MET A 78 -2.22 -1.77 -10.15
C MET A 78 -0.92 -2.57 -9.97
N SER A 79 -0.31 -2.90 -11.11
CA SER A 79 1.01 -3.53 -11.14
C SER A 79 2.05 -2.61 -10.49
N ASN A 80 3.10 -3.20 -9.89
CA ASN A 80 4.15 -2.40 -9.26
C ASN A 80 4.83 -1.47 -10.26
N GLU A 81 5.02 -1.90 -11.51
CA GLU A 81 5.62 -1.10 -12.57
C GLU A 81 4.75 0.12 -12.91
N ALA A 82 3.44 -0.08 -13.03
CA ALA A 82 2.50 1.00 -13.28
C ALA A 82 2.45 1.99 -12.11
N TYR A 83 2.39 1.48 -10.87
CA TYR A 83 2.36 2.31 -9.66
C TYR A 83 3.64 3.16 -9.55
N GLN A 84 4.79 2.52 -9.68
CA GLN A 84 6.10 3.20 -9.68
C GLN A 84 6.23 4.24 -10.80
N ARG A 85 5.64 3.99 -11.96
CA ARG A 85 5.57 4.97 -13.05
C ARG A 85 4.73 6.18 -12.66
N LEU A 86 3.57 5.98 -12.04
CA LEU A 86 2.69 7.08 -11.62
C LEU A 86 3.31 7.95 -10.52
N LEU A 87 4.07 7.36 -9.58
CA LEU A 87 4.76 8.11 -8.52
C LEU A 87 5.79 9.12 -9.05
N ARG A 88 6.38 8.87 -10.23
CA ARG A 88 7.41 9.72 -10.85
C ARG A 88 6.87 10.75 -11.83
N LEU A 89 5.55 10.87 -11.96
CA LEU A 89 4.95 11.85 -12.86
C LEU A 89 5.20 13.28 -12.38
N PRO A 90 5.29 14.24 -13.30
CA PRO A 90 5.24 15.66 -12.93
C PRO A 90 3.89 15.99 -12.30
N VAL A 91 3.87 17.00 -11.43
CA VAL A 91 2.65 17.53 -10.78
C VAL A 91 1.58 17.76 -11.84
N GLY A 92 0.35 17.33 -11.56
CA GLY A 92 -0.83 17.48 -12.43
C GLY A 92 -1.03 16.39 -13.47
N ALA A 93 0.02 15.66 -13.89
CA ALA A 93 -0.15 14.57 -14.85
C ALA A 93 -0.88 13.35 -14.25
N LEU A 94 -0.79 13.16 -12.93
CA LEU A 94 -1.45 12.06 -12.22
C LEU A 94 -2.97 12.07 -12.41
N ARG A 95 -3.59 13.26 -12.33
CA ARG A 95 -5.04 13.45 -12.47
C ARG A 95 -5.60 12.91 -13.78
N GLY A 96 -4.85 13.06 -14.87
CA GLY A 96 -5.26 12.60 -16.19
C GLY A 96 -5.07 11.09 -16.40
N LEU A 97 -4.11 10.48 -15.71
CA LEU A 97 -3.71 9.09 -15.95
C LEU A 97 -4.31 8.10 -14.96
N LEU A 98 -4.48 8.48 -13.70
CA LEU A 98 -5.00 7.61 -12.65
C LEU A 98 -6.41 7.05 -12.95
N PRO A 99 -7.36 7.83 -13.50
CA PRO A 99 -8.68 7.32 -13.88
C PRO A 99 -8.67 6.14 -14.86
N ASN A 100 -7.64 6.01 -15.69
CA ASN A 100 -7.54 4.93 -16.68
C ASN A 100 -7.29 3.55 -16.04
N PHE A 101 -7.00 3.52 -14.74
CA PHE A 101 -6.84 2.29 -13.95
C PHE A 101 -8.13 1.91 -13.21
N SER A 102 -9.20 2.70 -13.31
CA SER A 102 -10.49 2.38 -12.70
C SER A 102 -11.44 1.76 -13.69
N ARG A 103 -12.32 0.89 -13.18
CA ARG A 103 -13.50 0.41 -13.93
C ARG A 103 -14.54 1.52 -14.13
N PHE A 104 -14.51 2.56 -13.29
CA PHE A 104 -15.40 3.71 -13.30
C PHE A 104 -14.57 5.01 -13.40
N PRO A 105 -13.98 5.32 -14.57
CA PRO A 105 -13.04 6.42 -14.74
C PRO A 105 -13.66 7.80 -14.44
N ASP A 106 -14.93 8.04 -14.80
CA ASP A 106 -15.58 9.33 -14.54
C ASP A 106 -15.87 9.55 -13.06
N ASP A 107 -16.25 8.49 -12.35
CA ASP A 107 -16.47 8.55 -10.90
C ASP A 107 -15.16 8.80 -10.16
N LEU A 108 -14.08 8.14 -10.57
CA LEU A 108 -12.76 8.40 -10.00
C LEU A 108 -12.27 9.82 -10.33
N ARG A 109 -12.54 10.35 -11.54
CA ARG A 109 -12.25 11.76 -11.87
C ARG A 109 -12.98 12.72 -10.95
N ASN A 110 -14.25 12.44 -10.67
CA ASN A 110 -15.05 13.26 -9.77
C ASN A 110 -14.51 13.20 -8.34
N LEU A 111 -14.19 12.02 -7.82
CA LEU A 111 -13.56 11.86 -6.52
C LEU A 111 -12.27 12.69 -6.43
N ILE A 112 -11.34 12.50 -7.36
CA ILE A 112 -10.04 13.19 -7.29
C ILE A 112 -10.12 14.69 -7.61
N SER A 113 -11.27 15.19 -8.08
CA SER A 113 -11.48 16.62 -8.39
C SER A 113 -11.51 17.51 -7.15
N GLN A 114 -11.73 16.94 -5.97
CA GLN A 114 -11.80 17.68 -4.71
C GLN A 114 -10.44 18.14 -4.18
N TRP A 115 -9.34 17.53 -4.64
CA TRP A 115 -7.97 17.88 -4.27
C TRP A 115 -7.29 18.63 -5.40
N ASP A 116 -6.39 19.55 -5.07
CA ASP A 116 -5.49 20.14 -6.07
C ASP A 116 -4.42 19.12 -6.56
N ASP A 117 -3.63 19.49 -7.56
CA ASP A 117 -2.66 18.58 -8.16
C ASP A 117 -1.51 18.17 -7.23
N LYS A 118 -1.17 19.03 -6.27
CA LYS A 118 -0.12 18.75 -5.28
C LYS A 118 -0.68 17.88 -4.16
N GLU A 119 -1.86 18.22 -3.64
CA GLU A 119 -2.58 17.42 -2.64
C GLU A 119 -2.84 16.01 -3.14
N LEU A 120 -3.31 15.85 -4.39
CA LEU A 120 -3.52 14.55 -5.00
C LEU A 120 -2.23 13.73 -5.08
N GLN A 121 -1.11 14.37 -5.41
CA GLN A 121 0.19 13.71 -5.46
C GLN A 121 0.66 13.29 -4.05
N ASP A 122 0.52 14.17 -3.07
CA ASP A 122 0.87 13.89 -1.66
C ASP A 122 0.04 12.74 -1.09
N ILE A 123 -1.27 12.71 -1.36
CA ILE A 123 -2.17 11.61 -1.00
C ILE A 123 -1.70 10.33 -1.68
N PHE A 124 -1.51 10.33 -3.00
CA PHE A 124 -1.14 9.13 -3.75
C PHE A 124 0.21 8.53 -3.32
N GLN A 125 1.14 9.34 -2.80
CA GLN A 125 2.44 8.89 -2.30
C GLN A 125 2.42 8.41 -0.83
N ASN A 126 1.36 8.68 -0.07
CA ASN A 126 1.28 8.42 1.36
C ASN A 126 0.98 6.94 1.67
N LEU A 127 1.91 6.05 1.34
CA LEU A 127 1.92 4.66 1.82
C LEU A 127 2.35 4.60 3.29
N GLY A 128 1.95 3.54 4.01
CA GLY A 128 2.12 3.48 5.47
C GLY A 128 3.57 3.62 5.96
N GLY A 129 4.55 3.13 5.19
CA GLY A 129 5.98 3.33 5.49
C GLY A 129 6.50 4.76 5.28
N HIS A 130 5.69 5.64 4.70
CA HIS A 130 6.00 7.06 4.45
C HIS A 130 5.11 8.00 5.28
N ASP A 131 4.27 7.45 6.16
CA ASP A 131 3.42 8.22 7.06
C ASP A 131 4.05 8.33 8.45
N PHE A 132 5.06 9.18 8.54
CA PHE A 132 5.62 9.56 9.83
C PHE A 132 4.73 10.66 10.41
N ALA A 133 3.77 10.28 11.26
CA ALA A 133 3.06 11.25 12.09
C ALA A 133 4.10 12.14 12.79
N VAL A 134 4.06 13.44 12.49
CA VAL A 134 4.76 14.48 13.25
C VAL A 134 3.82 15.00 14.33
#